data_AF-A0A7C3V1P1-F1
#
_entry.id   AF-A0A7C3V1P1-F1
#
_cell.length_a   1.000
_cell.length_b   1.000
_cell.length_c   1.000
_cell.angle_alpha   90.00
_cell.angle_beta   90.00
_cell.angle_gamma   90.00
#
_symmetry.space_group_name_H-M   'P 1'
#
loop_
_entity.id
_entity.type
_entity.pdbx_description
1 polymer ?
#
loop_
_entity_poly.entity_id
_entity_poly.type
_entity_poly.pdbx_seq_one_letter_code
_entity_poly.pdbx_strand_id
1 'polypeptide(L)'
;KGIQERIKTIGQKITEFKAKHEGILPELQQFNLGQAERLEKDIDQLTVQIRAAEDRKIYLEGQLATVKPDTPMISATGERVMDPGSRLKVLEVALCDLQSRYGDNHPDIQKVKREMGELQKLVGRSPGSPSLKRQKLTQLRAELAQIQGRYSEQHPEVVKLKKEIAALEKVPEAGGAAPPVSQPENPAYVNLLTNIQAAANDTAALKRQKAELETKLKTYRQRLERAPQVEQEYLALTRDYQNAHTKHQEVMNKILEARIAEGMEESQKAEKFTLIDPASFPEAPVSPKRGLIFLAGLILSLGGGLGMVALAENLDHSVKSVDELAWLTGLPVLGSIARIVTPEDVARKAQRRRTIWTVAGVSLMGFILIFHFFIMDLWILAARLGRLTGKYF
;
A
#
# COMPACT_ATOMS: atom_id res chain seq x y z
N LYS A 1 -15.11 5.92 8.88
CA LYS A 1 -15.85 4.63 8.87
C LYS A 1 -16.04 4.08 7.44
N GLY A 2 -16.79 4.73 6.53
CA GLY A 2 -17.02 4.19 5.18
C GLY A 2 -15.76 3.92 4.34
N ILE A 3 -14.76 4.81 4.36
CA ILE A 3 -13.51 4.60 3.61
C ILE A 3 -12.67 3.45 4.19
N GLN A 4 -12.64 3.29 5.51
CA GLN A 4 -11.93 2.19 6.17
C GLN A 4 -12.52 0.81 5.82
N GLU A 5 -13.84 0.68 5.80
CA GLU A 5 -14.50 -0.55 5.34
C GLU A 5 -14.19 -0.85 3.87
N ARG A 6 -14.13 0.19 3.02
CA ARG A 6 -13.74 0.03 1.62
C ARG A 6 -12.29 -0.43 1.46
N ILE A 7 -11.35 0.13 2.22
CA ILE A 7 -9.94 -0.32 2.24
C ILE A 7 -9.86 -1.79 2.67
N LYS A 8 -10.56 -2.16 3.75
CA LYS A 8 -10.61 -3.55 4.24
C LYS A 8 -11.18 -4.50 3.19
N THR A 9 -12.28 -4.11 2.55
CA THR A 9 -12.93 -4.92 1.49
C THR A 9 -12.00 -5.10 0.28
N ILE A 10 -11.33 -4.04 -0.18
CA ILE A 10 -10.39 -4.13 -1.30
C ILE A 10 -9.18 -4.98 -0.90
N GLY A 11 -8.67 -4.81 0.34
CA GLY A 11 -7.60 -5.64 0.88
C GLY A 11 -7.94 -7.13 0.86
N GLN A 12 -9.15 -7.50 1.30
CA GLN A 12 -9.65 -8.88 1.22
C GLN A 12 -9.71 -9.38 -0.23
N LYS A 13 -10.23 -8.57 -1.16
CA LYS A 13 -10.24 -8.91 -2.60
C LYS A 13 -8.84 -9.14 -3.16
N ILE A 14 -7.86 -8.33 -2.76
CA ILE A 14 -6.45 -8.53 -3.15
C ILE A 14 -5.94 -9.86 -2.60
N THR A 15 -6.22 -10.19 -1.34
CA THR A 15 -5.81 -11.48 -0.73
C THR A 15 -6.46 -12.67 -1.44
N GLU A 16 -7.76 -12.62 -1.69
CA GLU A 16 -8.49 -13.67 -2.43
C GLU A 16 -7.98 -13.80 -3.86
N PHE A 17 -7.69 -12.68 -4.52
CA PHE A 17 -7.10 -12.67 -5.86
C PHE A 17 -5.72 -13.34 -5.85
N LYS A 18 -4.86 -13.01 -4.88
CA LYS A 18 -3.55 -13.65 -4.73
C LYS A 18 -3.66 -15.15 -4.51
N ALA A 19 -4.59 -15.59 -3.67
CA ALA A 19 -4.83 -17.01 -3.41
C ALA A 19 -5.34 -17.76 -4.66
N LYS A 20 -6.25 -17.15 -5.43
CA LYS A 20 -6.80 -17.75 -6.65
C LYS A 20 -5.78 -17.86 -7.79
N HIS A 21 -4.84 -16.91 -7.86
CA HIS A 21 -3.84 -16.82 -8.92
C HIS A 21 -2.42 -17.20 -8.44
N GLU A 22 -2.35 -18.11 -7.48
CA GLU A 22 -1.08 -18.61 -6.95
C GLU A 22 -0.17 -19.13 -8.06
N GLY A 23 1.10 -18.71 -8.04
CA GLY A 23 2.08 -19.06 -9.07
C GLY A 23 2.01 -18.25 -10.37
N ILE A 24 1.03 -17.34 -10.54
CA ILE A 24 0.86 -16.46 -11.72
C ILE A 24 0.94 -14.97 -11.32
N LEU A 25 1.42 -14.68 -10.11
CA LEU A 25 1.55 -13.31 -9.65
C LEU A 25 2.64 -12.56 -10.45
N PRO A 26 2.52 -11.23 -10.63
CA PRO A 26 3.52 -10.44 -11.35
C PRO A 26 4.93 -10.60 -10.79
N GLU A 27 5.04 -10.69 -9.46
CA GLU A 27 6.30 -10.93 -8.73
C GLU A 27 7.00 -12.25 -9.13
N LEU A 28 6.23 -13.23 -9.62
CA LEU A 28 6.73 -14.55 -10.02
C LEU A 28 7.00 -14.65 -11.52
N GLN A 29 6.75 -13.62 -12.31
CA GLN A 29 6.91 -13.67 -13.77
C GLN A 29 8.35 -14.01 -14.16
N GLN A 30 9.34 -13.33 -13.59
CA GLN A 30 10.75 -13.58 -13.85
C GLN A 30 11.18 -14.99 -13.41
N PHE A 31 10.65 -15.45 -12.26
CA PHE A 31 10.90 -16.80 -11.77
C PHE A 31 10.33 -17.84 -12.73
N ASN A 32 9.08 -17.69 -13.15
CA ASN A 32 8.42 -18.61 -14.08
C ASN A 32 9.13 -18.64 -15.44
N LEU A 33 9.58 -17.49 -15.95
CA LEU A 33 10.35 -17.41 -17.19
C LEU A 33 11.66 -18.19 -17.07
N GLY A 34 12.45 -17.91 -16.03
CA GLY A 34 13.71 -18.62 -15.79
C GLY A 34 13.54 -20.12 -15.48
N GLN A 35 12.38 -20.55 -14.97
CA GLN A 35 12.04 -21.97 -14.84
C GLN A 35 11.70 -22.60 -16.20
N ALA A 36 10.94 -21.90 -17.05
CA ALA A 36 10.61 -22.37 -18.39
C ALA A 36 11.88 -22.54 -19.25
N GLU A 37 12.76 -21.54 -19.26
CA GLU A 37 14.03 -21.58 -20.01
C GLU A 37 14.95 -22.73 -19.55
N ARG A 38 15.04 -22.95 -18.23
CA ARG A 38 15.80 -24.10 -17.69
C ARG A 38 15.21 -25.42 -18.12
N LEU A 39 13.88 -25.59 -18.01
CA LEU A 39 13.20 -26.81 -18.43
C LEU A 39 13.36 -27.06 -19.94
N GLU A 40 13.30 -26.02 -20.78
CA GLU A 40 13.58 -26.13 -22.21
C GLU A 40 15.00 -26.66 -22.47
N LYS A 41 16.00 -26.08 -21.82
CA LYS A 41 17.38 -26.55 -21.93
C LYS A 41 17.55 -28.00 -21.48
N ASP A 42 16.92 -28.39 -20.37
CA ASP A 42 16.98 -29.77 -19.86
C ASP A 42 16.29 -30.75 -20.82
N ILE A 43 15.16 -30.35 -21.42
CA ILE A 43 14.45 -31.15 -22.45
C ILE A 43 15.31 -31.33 -23.69
N ASP A 44 16.02 -30.28 -24.12
CA ASP A 44 16.92 -30.35 -25.28
C ASP A 44 18.10 -31.28 -24.99
N GLN A 45 18.69 -31.20 -23.79
CA GLN A 45 19.74 -32.12 -23.35
C GLN A 45 19.25 -33.57 -23.31
N LEU A 46 18.07 -33.83 -22.73
CA LEU A 46 17.47 -35.16 -22.74
C LEU A 46 17.16 -35.65 -24.16
N THR A 47 16.77 -34.76 -25.06
CA THR A 47 16.52 -35.10 -26.47
C THR A 47 17.78 -35.59 -27.16
N VAL A 48 18.92 -34.93 -26.92
CA VAL A 48 20.23 -35.37 -27.42
C VAL A 48 20.62 -36.72 -26.80
N GLN A 49 20.40 -36.92 -25.49
CA GLN A 49 20.71 -38.20 -24.82
C GLN A 49 19.83 -39.35 -25.33
N ILE A 50 18.53 -39.12 -25.53
CA ILE A 50 17.61 -40.10 -26.10
C ILE A 50 18.11 -40.54 -27.48
N ARG A 51 18.47 -39.58 -28.34
CA ARG A 51 18.99 -39.88 -29.66
C ARG A 51 20.27 -40.71 -29.61
N ALA A 52 21.23 -40.34 -28.75
CA ALA A 52 22.46 -41.10 -28.57
C ALA A 52 22.21 -42.53 -28.06
N ALA A 53 21.24 -42.72 -27.15
CA ALA A 53 20.85 -44.04 -26.66
C ALA A 53 20.16 -44.88 -27.75
N GLU A 54 19.31 -44.26 -28.57
CA GLU A 54 18.68 -44.90 -29.73
C GLU A 54 19.72 -45.32 -30.78
N ASP A 55 20.67 -44.45 -31.11
CA ASP A 55 21.76 -44.75 -32.05
C ASP A 55 22.63 -45.92 -31.52
N ARG A 56 22.94 -45.94 -30.22
CA ARG A 56 23.65 -47.06 -29.58
C ARG A 56 22.85 -48.36 -29.68
N LYS A 57 21.53 -48.32 -29.46
CA LYS A 57 20.67 -49.49 -29.60
C LYS A 57 20.69 -50.01 -31.04
N ILE A 58 20.53 -49.14 -32.03
CA ILE A 58 20.58 -49.49 -33.46
C ILE A 58 21.93 -50.13 -33.80
N TYR A 59 23.03 -49.58 -33.30
CA TYR A 59 24.36 -50.15 -33.48
C TYR A 59 24.47 -51.57 -32.92
N LEU A 60 23.98 -51.81 -31.69
CA LEU A 60 23.98 -53.13 -31.07
C LEU A 60 23.05 -54.12 -31.81
N GLU A 61 21.90 -53.67 -32.30
CA GLU A 61 21.00 -54.47 -33.14
C GLU A 61 21.67 -54.86 -34.47
N GLY A 62 22.44 -53.94 -35.07
CA GLY A 62 23.27 -54.22 -36.24
C GLY A 62 24.36 -55.26 -35.95
N GLN A 63 25.03 -55.19 -34.78
CA GLN A 63 25.98 -56.23 -34.35
C GLN A 63 25.28 -57.57 -34.16
N LEU A 64 24.11 -57.59 -33.50
CA LEU A 64 23.33 -58.81 -33.28
C LEU A 64 22.93 -59.48 -34.60
N ALA A 65 22.59 -58.70 -35.63
CA ALA A 65 22.23 -59.23 -36.95
C ALA A 65 23.37 -59.99 -37.64
N THR A 66 24.64 -59.71 -37.28
CA THR A 66 25.80 -60.41 -37.84
C THR A 66 26.19 -61.66 -37.04
N VAL A 67 25.71 -61.79 -35.79
CA VAL A 67 26.01 -62.93 -34.91
C VAL A 67 24.92 -64.00 -35.04
N LYS A 68 25.31 -65.20 -35.50
CA LYS A 68 24.38 -66.33 -35.60
C LYS A 68 23.99 -66.84 -34.19
N PRO A 69 22.70 -67.13 -33.93
CA PRO A 69 22.23 -67.64 -32.64
C PRO A 69 22.78 -69.04 -32.31
N ASP A 70 23.01 -69.86 -33.34
CA ASP A 70 23.24 -71.30 -33.24
C ASP A 70 24.71 -71.70 -33.47
N THR A 71 25.68 -70.82 -33.19
CA THR A 71 27.09 -71.20 -33.27
C THR A 71 27.39 -72.23 -32.17
N PRO A 72 27.73 -73.48 -32.51
CA PRO A 72 27.77 -74.58 -31.55
C PRO A 72 28.91 -74.38 -30.55
N MET A 73 28.62 -74.61 -29.27
CA MET A 73 29.64 -74.65 -28.23
C MET A 73 30.52 -75.89 -28.41
N ILE A 74 31.83 -75.72 -28.49
CA ILE A 74 32.82 -76.81 -28.45
C ILE A 74 33.31 -76.91 -27.00
N SER A 75 33.07 -78.04 -26.35
CA SER A 75 33.59 -78.35 -25.01
C SER A 75 35.13 -78.39 -25.01
N ALA A 76 35.76 -78.23 -23.84
CA ALA A 76 37.22 -78.41 -23.67
C ALA A 76 37.72 -79.82 -24.09
N THR A 77 36.80 -80.78 -24.25
CA THR A 77 37.03 -82.15 -24.74
C THR A 77 36.87 -82.31 -26.27
N GLY A 78 36.54 -81.24 -27.01
CA GLY A 78 36.35 -81.28 -28.47
C GLY A 78 34.96 -81.72 -28.94
N GLU A 79 34.03 -82.03 -28.02
CA GLU A 79 32.65 -82.42 -28.37
C GLU A 79 31.72 -81.20 -28.49
N ARG A 80 30.80 -81.24 -29.47
CA ARG A 80 29.77 -80.22 -29.68
C ARG A 80 28.67 -80.38 -28.61
N VAL A 81 28.48 -79.36 -27.79
CA VAL A 81 27.32 -79.26 -26.90
C VAL A 81 26.18 -78.71 -27.77
N MET A 82 25.15 -79.53 -28.02
CA MET A 82 23.97 -79.16 -28.82
C MET A 82 22.71 -79.17 -27.95
N ASP A 83 21.84 -78.19 -28.20
CA ASP A 83 20.51 -78.11 -27.61
C ASP A 83 19.67 -79.37 -27.93
N PRO A 84 18.75 -79.79 -27.03
CA PRO A 84 17.89 -80.95 -27.23
C PRO A 84 17.09 -80.95 -28.55
N GLY A 85 16.66 -79.79 -29.05
CA GLY A 85 15.94 -79.64 -30.32
C GLY A 85 16.83 -79.86 -31.54
N SER A 86 18.03 -79.31 -31.53
CA SER A 86 19.04 -79.50 -32.57
C SER A 86 19.54 -80.95 -32.61
N ARG A 87 19.71 -81.58 -31.44
CA ARG A 87 20.04 -83.01 -31.30
C ARG A 87 18.92 -83.91 -31.82
N LEU A 88 17.66 -83.58 -31.57
CA LEU A 88 16.51 -84.31 -32.12
C LEU A 88 16.54 -84.32 -33.65
N LYS A 89 16.83 -83.17 -34.28
CA LYS A 89 16.88 -83.05 -35.75
C LYS A 89 18.05 -83.81 -36.39
N VAL A 90 19.20 -83.86 -35.71
CA VAL A 90 20.34 -84.69 -36.13
C VAL A 90 19.99 -86.18 -36.00
N LEU A 91 19.29 -86.57 -34.94
CA LEU A 91 18.82 -87.95 -34.75
C LEU A 91 17.72 -88.35 -35.75
N GLU A 92 16.85 -87.43 -36.17
CA GLU A 92 15.89 -87.67 -37.26
C GLU A 92 16.60 -88.00 -38.59
N VAL A 93 17.65 -87.25 -38.92
CA VAL A 93 18.47 -87.51 -40.12
C VAL A 93 19.22 -88.84 -39.99
N ALA A 94 19.79 -89.13 -38.81
CA ALA A 94 20.47 -90.40 -38.54
C ALA A 94 19.51 -91.60 -38.58
N LEU A 95 18.27 -91.42 -38.12
CA LEU A 95 17.23 -92.43 -38.19
C LEU A 95 16.84 -92.71 -39.64
N CYS A 96 16.76 -91.68 -40.49
CA CYS A 96 16.50 -91.83 -41.91
C CYS A 96 17.62 -92.63 -42.63
N ASP A 97 18.90 -92.35 -42.33
CA ASP A 97 20.03 -93.12 -42.86
C ASP A 97 20.04 -94.57 -42.34
N LEU A 98 19.75 -94.77 -41.05
CA LEU A 98 19.67 -96.11 -40.44
C LEU A 98 18.49 -96.93 -40.99
N GLN A 99 17.34 -96.32 -41.23
CA GLN A 99 16.17 -96.98 -41.84
C GLN A 99 16.40 -97.35 -43.30
N SER A 100 17.28 -96.63 -44.00
CA SER A 100 17.69 -96.98 -45.37
C SER A 100 18.60 -98.23 -45.40
N ARG A 101 19.40 -98.43 -44.34
CA ARG A 101 20.39 -99.52 -44.25
C ARG A 101 19.90 -100.76 -43.49
N TYR A 102 18.97 -100.57 -42.56
CA TYR A 102 18.46 -101.60 -41.67
C TYR A 102 16.93 -101.56 -41.59
N GLY A 103 16.27 -102.72 -41.46
CA GLY A 103 14.82 -102.79 -41.28
C GLY A 103 14.36 -102.25 -39.91
N ASP A 104 13.09 -101.85 -39.81
CA ASP A 104 12.53 -101.10 -38.65
C ASP A 104 12.75 -101.72 -37.25
N ASN A 105 13.04 -103.02 -37.16
CA ASN A 105 13.29 -103.76 -35.92
C ASN A 105 14.77 -103.83 -35.50
N HIS A 106 15.69 -103.14 -36.21
CA HIS A 106 17.11 -103.15 -35.85
C HIS A 106 17.36 -102.48 -34.48
N PRO A 107 18.22 -103.03 -33.61
CA PRO A 107 18.47 -102.50 -32.26
C PRO A 107 18.93 -101.04 -32.26
N ASP A 108 19.70 -100.61 -33.26
CA ASP A 108 20.16 -99.22 -33.38
C ASP A 108 19.04 -98.25 -33.73
N ILE A 109 18.08 -98.66 -34.59
CA ILE A 109 16.89 -97.85 -34.89
C ILE A 109 16.02 -97.72 -33.63
N GLN A 110 15.86 -98.78 -32.85
CA GLN A 110 15.12 -98.72 -31.59
C GLN A 110 15.82 -97.85 -30.54
N LYS A 111 17.15 -97.82 -30.52
CA LYS A 111 17.92 -96.95 -29.63
C LYS A 111 17.72 -95.48 -30.03
N VAL A 112 17.86 -95.15 -31.31
CA VAL A 112 17.63 -93.79 -31.81
C VAL A 112 16.16 -93.35 -31.62
N LYS A 113 15.18 -94.22 -31.90
CA LYS A 113 13.75 -93.94 -31.64
C LYS A 113 13.47 -93.67 -30.16
N ARG A 114 14.13 -94.38 -29.24
CA ARG A 114 14.01 -94.14 -27.79
C ARG A 114 14.63 -92.82 -27.37
N GLU A 115 15.86 -92.54 -27.81
CA GLU A 115 16.55 -91.27 -27.56
C GLU A 115 15.76 -90.08 -28.12
N MET A 116 15.21 -90.22 -29.33
CA MET A 116 14.30 -89.23 -29.91
C MET A 116 13.02 -89.09 -29.10
N GLY A 117 12.41 -90.18 -28.64
CA GLY A 117 11.20 -90.12 -27.81
C GLY A 117 11.43 -89.43 -26.46
N GLU A 118 12.62 -89.57 -25.87
CA GLU A 118 13.02 -88.88 -24.65
C GLU A 118 13.29 -87.39 -24.92
N LEU A 119 14.02 -87.07 -25.99
CA LEU A 119 14.28 -85.69 -26.41
C LEU A 119 12.97 -84.98 -26.83
N GLN A 120 12.06 -85.70 -27.49
CA GLN A 120 10.76 -85.19 -27.91
C GLN A 120 9.83 -84.95 -26.71
N LYS A 121 9.98 -85.67 -25.60
CA LYS A 121 9.28 -85.33 -24.34
C LYS A 121 9.84 -84.06 -23.69
N LEU A 122 11.14 -83.80 -23.83
CA LEU A 122 11.79 -82.58 -23.36
C LEU A 122 11.43 -81.35 -24.22
N VAL A 123 11.21 -81.54 -25.52
CA VAL A 123 10.83 -80.49 -26.49
C VAL A 123 9.30 -80.31 -26.60
N GLY A 124 8.52 -81.38 -26.37
CA GLY A 124 7.12 -81.53 -26.77
C GLY A 124 6.05 -80.91 -25.86
N ARG A 125 6.34 -79.81 -25.15
CA ARG A 125 5.33 -79.10 -24.34
C ARG A 125 5.22 -77.61 -24.69
N SER A 126 5.06 -77.27 -25.98
CA SER A 126 4.32 -76.08 -26.43
C SER A 126 4.11 -76.06 -27.96
N PRO A 127 2.90 -76.32 -28.48
CA PRO A 127 2.57 -76.02 -29.88
C PRO A 127 2.25 -74.53 -29.99
N GLY A 128 3.28 -73.72 -30.22
CA GLY A 128 3.17 -72.27 -30.37
C GLY A 128 4.49 -71.57 -30.05
N SER A 129 5.52 -71.86 -30.84
CA SER A 129 6.89 -71.57 -30.45
C SER A 129 7.19 -70.07 -30.25
N PRO A 130 7.65 -69.65 -29.06
CA PRO A 130 8.30 -68.36 -28.86
C PRO A 130 9.48 -68.13 -29.82
N SER A 131 10.13 -69.20 -30.31
CA SER A 131 11.24 -69.10 -31.27
C SER A 131 10.80 -68.60 -32.65
N LEU A 132 9.62 -68.98 -33.14
CA LEU A 132 9.09 -68.50 -34.43
C LEU A 132 8.72 -67.02 -34.37
N LYS A 133 8.13 -66.57 -33.25
CA LYS A 133 7.86 -65.16 -32.99
C LYS A 133 9.16 -64.35 -32.92
N ARG A 134 10.15 -64.83 -32.17
CA ARG A 134 11.48 -64.20 -32.08
C ARG A 134 12.18 -64.16 -33.45
N GLN A 135 12.18 -65.26 -34.19
CA GLN A 135 12.79 -65.33 -35.52
C GLN A 135 12.14 -64.34 -36.49
N LYS A 136 10.79 -64.24 -36.47
CA LYS A 136 10.06 -63.29 -37.31
C LYS A 136 10.29 -61.84 -36.89
N LEU A 137 10.37 -61.57 -35.58
CA LEU A 137 10.76 -60.26 -35.06
C LEU A 137 12.18 -59.88 -35.46
N THR A 138 13.15 -60.80 -35.36
CA THR A 138 14.53 -60.58 -35.78
C THR A 138 14.60 -60.29 -37.29
N GLN A 139 13.86 -61.04 -38.10
CA GLN A 139 13.81 -60.84 -39.55
C GLN A 139 13.22 -59.48 -39.93
N LEU A 140 12.06 -59.11 -39.34
CA LEU A 140 11.43 -57.81 -39.59
C LEU A 140 12.29 -56.63 -39.09
N ARG A 141 13.00 -56.79 -37.96
CA ARG A 141 13.95 -55.78 -37.46
C ARG A 141 15.17 -55.61 -38.37
N ALA A 142 15.71 -56.71 -38.90
CA ALA A 142 16.82 -56.66 -39.86
C ALA A 142 16.39 -55.96 -41.17
N GLU A 143 15.19 -56.27 -41.67
CA GLU A 143 14.63 -55.63 -42.87
C GLU A 143 14.36 -54.13 -42.65
N LEU A 144 13.82 -53.76 -41.48
CA LEU A 144 13.63 -52.38 -41.08
C LEU A 144 14.97 -51.62 -41.02
N ALA A 145 16.02 -52.21 -40.44
CA ALA A 145 17.35 -51.59 -40.36
C ALA A 145 17.95 -51.35 -41.76
N GLN A 146 17.76 -52.29 -42.70
CA GLN A 146 18.22 -52.16 -44.07
C GLN A 146 17.49 -51.04 -44.84
N ILE A 147 16.18 -50.91 -44.65
CA ILE A 147 15.36 -49.89 -45.32
C ILE A 147 15.59 -48.51 -44.70
N GLN A 148 15.74 -48.40 -43.37
CA GLN A 148 16.07 -47.14 -42.70
C GLN A 148 17.43 -46.56 -43.11
N GLY A 149 18.37 -47.40 -43.59
CA GLY A 149 19.63 -46.92 -44.17
C GLY A 149 19.48 -46.23 -45.53
N ARG A 150 18.35 -46.41 -46.23
CA ARG A 150 18.09 -45.87 -47.57
C ARG A 150 16.92 -44.88 -47.63
N TYR A 151 15.97 -44.98 -46.71
CA TYR A 151 14.73 -44.22 -46.71
C TYR A 151 14.52 -43.48 -45.38
N SER A 152 13.87 -42.32 -45.44
CA SER A 152 13.56 -41.53 -44.24
C SER A 152 12.48 -42.20 -43.37
N GLU A 153 12.43 -41.80 -42.09
CA GLU A 153 11.44 -42.24 -41.09
C GLU A 153 9.96 -42.16 -41.57
N GLN A 154 9.67 -41.30 -42.55
CA GLN A 154 8.32 -41.05 -43.08
C GLN A 154 7.95 -41.94 -44.28
N HIS A 155 8.88 -42.79 -44.76
CA HIS A 155 8.62 -43.63 -45.93
C HIS A 155 7.53 -44.68 -45.65
N PRO A 156 6.57 -44.92 -46.58
CA PRO A 156 5.44 -45.83 -46.36
C PRO A 156 5.84 -47.25 -45.92
N GLU A 157 6.98 -47.76 -46.41
CA GLU A 157 7.49 -49.09 -46.06
C GLU A 157 8.05 -49.14 -44.63
N VAL A 158 8.79 -48.11 -44.19
CA VAL A 158 9.31 -48.00 -42.82
C VAL A 158 8.15 -47.95 -41.81
N VAL A 159 7.09 -47.21 -42.13
CA VAL A 159 5.89 -47.13 -41.29
C VAL A 159 5.14 -48.46 -41.22
N LYS A 160 5.04 -49.20 -42.33
CA LYS A 160 4.44 -50.55 -42.36
C LYS A 160 5.21 -51.54 -41.50
N LEU A 161 6.52 -51.65 -41.68
CA LEU A 161 7.40 -52.53 -40.90
C LEU A 161 7.37 -52.18 -39.40
N LYS A 162 7.42 -50.88 -39.03
CA LYS A 162 7.28 -50.43 -37.63
C LYS A 162 5.94 -50.88 -37.02
N LYS A 163 4.84 -50.79 -37.78
CA LYS A 163 3.52 -51.24 -37.31
C LYS A 163 3.43 -52.76 -37.14
N GLU A 164 4.02 -53.53 -38.06
CA GLU A 164 4.06 -55.00 -37.96
C GLU A 164 4.88 -55.47 -36.77
N ILE A 165 6.06 -54.87 -36.54
CA ILE A 165 6.88 -55.15 -35.35
C ILE A 165 6.11 -54.81 -34.07
N ALA A 166 5.48 -53.63 -34.00
CA ALA A 166 4.69 -53.22 -32.84
C ALA A 166 3.47 -54.14 -32.60
N ALA A 167 2.86 -54.67 -33.66
CA ALA A 167 1.77 -55.63 -33.57
C ALA A 167 2.26 -56.98 -33.02
N LEU A 168 3.40 -57.49 -33.49
CA LEU A 168 4.02 -58.71 -32.96
C LEU A 168 4.51 -58.54 -31.52
N GLU A 169 5.06 -57.38 -31.14
CA GLU A 169 5.51 -57.10 -29.78
C GLU A 169 4.36 -57.05 -28.77
N LYS A 170 3.19 -56.52 -29.17
CA LYS A 170 1.99 -56.42 -28.30
C LYS A 170 1.27 -57.74 -28.04
N VAL A 171 1.54 -58.81 -28.80
CA VAL A 171 0.99 -60.13 -28.50
C VAL A 171 1.64 -60.64 -27.21
N PRO A 172 0.90 -60.77 -26.08
CA PRO A 172 1.48 -61.26 -24.83
C PRO A 172 2.07 -62.66 -25.05
N GLU A 173 3.30 -62.89 -24.57
CA GLU A 173 3.79 -64.27 -24.42
C GLU A 173 2.81 -64.96 -23.47
N ALA A 174 2.06 -65.94 -23.98
CA ALA A 174 1.04 -66.61 -23.19
C ALA A 174 1.67 -67.13 -21.89
N GLY A 175 1.14 -66.62 -20.77
CA GLY A 175 1.63 -66.89 -19.42
C GLY A 175 1.58 -68.38 -19.09
N GLY A 176 2.73 -69.01 -19.20
CA GLY A 176 3.06 -70.25 -18.54
C GLY A 176 4.57 -70.20 -18.33
N ALA A 177 5.03 -70.43 -17.11
CA ALA A 177 6.45 -70.58 -16.82
C ALA A 177 6.99 -71.70 -17.70
N ALA A 178 7.55 -71.33 -18.85
CA ALA A 178 8.19 -72.25 -19.74
C ALA A 178 9.44 -72.78 -19.02
N PRO A 179 9.71 -74.10 -19.02
CA PRO A 179 11.06 -74.57 -18.70
C PRO A 179 12.04 -73.88 -19.66
N PRO A 180 13.29 -73.62 -19.25
CA PRO A 180 14.21 -72.77 -20.00
C PRO A 180 14.55 -73.44 -21.34
N VAL A 181 13.81 -73.12 -22.39
CA VAL A 181 14.07 -73.61 -23.75
C VAL A 181 15.25 -72.81 -24.31
N SER A 182 16.36 -73.53 -24.51
CA SER A 182 17.62 -73.18 -25.18
C SER A 182 17.93 -71.68 -25.16
N GLN A 183 18.62 -71.24 -24.10
CA GLN A 183 19.37 -69.98 -24.16
C GLN A 183 20.28 -70.05 -25.39
N PRO A 184 20.38 -68.97 -26.20
CA PRO A 184 21.30 -68.93 -27.34
C PRO A 184 22.67 -69.44 -26.89
N GLU A 185 23.15 -70.52 -27.48
CA GLU A 185 24.38 -71.20 -27.03
C GLU A 185 25.60 -70.29 -27.16
N ASN A 186 25.52 -69.29 -28.04
CA ASN A 186 26.55 -68.29 -28.24
C ASN A 186 26.51 -67.22 -27.13
N PRO A 187 27.50 -67.19 -26.20
CA PRO A 187 27.54 -66.21 -25.12
C PRO A 187 27.62 -64.77 -25.63
N ALA A 188 28.22 -64.55 -26.81
CA ALA A 188 28.27 -63.23 -27.43
C ALA A 188 26.88 -62.75 -27.88
N TYR A 189 26.02 -63.65 -28.36
CA TYR A 189 24.65 -63.33 -28.75
C TYR A 189 23.80 -62.95 -27.53
N VAL A 190 23.92 -63.71 -26.43
CA VAL A 190 23.22 -63.41 -25.17
C VAL A 190 23.67 -62.07 -24.61
N ASN A 191 24.97 -61.78 -24.59
CA ASN A 191 25.51 -60.49 -24.13
C ASN A 191 25.04 -59.31 -24.98
N LEU A 192 24.93 -59.47 -26.30
CA LEU A 192 24.37 -58.42 -27.16
C LEU A 192 22.88 -58.19 -26.88
N LEU A 193 22.10 -59.26 -26.71
CA LEU A 193 20.68 -59.16 -26.39
C LEU A 193 20.45 -58.45 -25.04
N THR A 194 21.22 -58.79 -24.01
CA THR A 194 21.12 -58.12 -22.70
C THR A 194 21.52 -56.64 -22.79
N ASN A 195 22.55 -56.31 -23.57
CA ASN A 195 22.96 -54.93 -23.82
C ASN A 195 21.91 -54.12 -24.60
N ILE A 196 21.25 -54.73 -25.59
CA ILE A 196 20.14 -54.10 -26.33
C ILE A 196 18.95 -53.84 -25.39
N GLN A 197 18.62 -54.80 -24.52
CA GLN A 197 17.54 -54.64 -23.56
C GLN A 197 17.86 -53.54 -22.54
N ALA A 198 19.10 -53.46 -22.06
CA ALA A 198 19.56 -52.37 -21.20
C ALA A 198 19.43 -51.02 -21.91
N ALA A 199 19.94 -50.90 -23.14
CA ALA A 199 19.82 -49.66 -23.94
C ALA A 199 18.35 -49.27 -24.19
N ALA A 200 17.46 -50.23 -24.47
CA ALA A 200 16.04 -49.98 -24.65
C ALA A 200 15.36 -49.48 -23.36
N ASN A 201 15.73 -50.04 -22.21
CA ASN A 201 15.24 -49.60 -20.91
C ASN A 201 15.73 -48.18 -20.58
N ASP A 202 16.99 -47.86 -20.89
CA ASP A 202 17.56 -46.52 -20.71
C ASP A 202 16.82 -45.48 -21.58
N THR A 203 16.61 -45.79 -22.88
CA THR A 203 15.82 -44.93 -23.76
C THR A 203 14.40 -44.71 -23.22
N ALA A 204 13.75 -45.76 -22.71
CA ALA A 204 12.41 -45.65 -22.15
C ALA A 204 12.39 -44.78 -20.88
N ALA A 205 13.40 -44.90 -20.01
CA ALA A 205 13.55 -44.07 -18.81
C ALA A 205 13.75 -42.59 -19.17
N LEU A 206 14.67 -42.28 -20.09
CA LEU A 206 14.92 -40.92 -20.56
C LEU A 206 13.68 -40.30 -21.21
N LYS A 207 12.93 -41.07 -22.01
CA LYS A 207 11.66 -40.60 -22.60
C LYS A 207 10.60 -40.27 -21.55
N ARG A 208 10.47 -41.07 -20.50
CA ARG A 208 9.56 -40.77 -19.38
C ARG A 208 9.98 -39.50 -18.66
N GLN A 209 11.27 -39.32 -18.40
CA GLN A 209 11.80 -38.11 -17.76
C GLN A 209 11.54 -36.87 -18.63
N LYS A 210 11.78 -36.96 -19.95
CA LYS A 210 11.48 -35.87 -20.90
C LYS A 210 9.99 -35.51 -20.87
N ALA A 211 9.09 -36.48 -20.93
CA ALA A 211 7.64 -36.24 -20.90
C ALA A 211 7.18 -35.56 -19.59
N GLU A 212 7.81 -35.90 -18.46
CA GLU A 212 7.56 -35.22 -17.18
C GLU A 212 7.99 -33.75 -17.23
N LEU A 213 9.19 -33.45 -17.76
CA LEU A 213 9.67 -32.08 -17.91
C LEU A 213 8.83 -31.28 -18.90
N GLU A 214 8.39 -31.87 -20.01
CA GLU A 214 7.49 -31.24 -20.98
C GLU A 214 6.15 -30.86 -20.34
N THR A 215 5.63 -31.70 -19.44
CA THR A 215 4.41 -31.41 -18.68
C THR A 215 4.62 -30.22 -17.75
N LYS A 216 5.75 -30.20 -17.03
CA LYS A 216 6.13 -29.06 -16.16
C LYS A 216 6.30 -27.78 -16.98
N LEU A 217 6.99 -27.84 -18.12
CA LEU A 217 7.20 -26.71 -19.02
C LEU A 217 5.87 -26.15 -19.52
N LYS A 218 4.94 -27.02 -19.92
CA LYS A 218 3.59 -26.62 -20.32
C LYS A 218 2.88 -25.84 -19.22
N THR A 219 2.97 -26.29 -17.97
CA THR A 219 2.41 -25.55 -16.82
C THR A 219 3.04 -24.16 -16.69
N TYR A 220 4.36 -24.03 -16.74
CA TYR A 220 5.02 -22.72 -16.65
C TYR A 220 4.67 -21.81 -17.83
N ARG A 221 4.66 -22.31 -19.07
CA ARG A 221 4.24 -21.54 -20.25
C ARG A 221 2.81 -21.03 -20.13
N GLN A 222 1.87 -21.88 -19.69
CA GLN A 222 0.49 -21.45 -19.44
C GLN A 222 0.39 -20.36 -18.37
N ARG A 223 1.27 -20.36 -17.36
CA ARG A 223 1.34 -19.28 -16.37
C ARG A 223 1.83 -17.99 -17.03
N LEU A 224 2.89 -18.05 -17.85
CA LEU A 224 3.38 -16.87 -18.58
C LEU A 224 2.35 -16.29 -19.55
N GLU A 225 1.62 -17.14 -20.27
CA GLU A 225 0.57 -16.72 -21.21
C GLU A 225 -0.57 -15.98 -20.50
N ARG A 226 -0.94 -16.43 -19.30
CA ARG A 226 -2.01 -15.83 -18.50
C ARG A 226 -1.54 -14.64 -17.64
N ALA A 227 -0.22 -14.49 -17.46
CA ALA A 227 0.35 -13.46 -16.58
C ALA A 227 -0.11 -12.03 -16.92
N PRO A 228 -0.16 -11.57 -18.18
CA PRO A 228 -0.55 -10.20 -18.49
C PRO A 228 -1.97 -9.85 -18.04
N GLN A 229 -2.92 -10.79 -18.19
CA GLN A 229 -4.32 -10.59 -17.77
C GLN A 229 -4.42 -10.52 -16.24
N VAL A 230 -3.75 -11.44 -15.55
CA VAL A 230 -3.71 -11.48 -14.08
C VAL A 230 -3.03 -10.23 -13.52
N GLU A 231 -1.95 -9.78 -14.16
CA GLU A 231 -1.23 -8.57 -13.80
C GLU A 231 -2.13 -7.32 -13.96
N GLN A 232 -2.84 -7.19 -15.07
CA GLN A 232 -3.74 -6.06 -15.29
C GLN A 232 -4.84 -5.98 -14.20
N GLU A 233 -5.47 -7.11 -13.86
CA GLU A 233 -6.47 -7.18 -12.80
C GLU A 233 -5.86 -6.87 -11.41
N TYR A 234 -4.68 -7.41 -11.13
CA TYR A 234 -3.96 -7.15 -9.88
C TYR A 234 -3.57 -5.69 -9.71
N LEU A 235 -3.05 -5.06 -10.77
CA LEU A 235 -2.68 -3.65 -10.77
C LEU A 235 -3.92 -2.75 -10.60
N ALA A 236 -5.05 -3.11 -11.20
CA ALA A 236 -6.31 -2.39 -10.99
C ALA A 236 -6.74 -2.42 -9.51
N LEU A 237 -6.73 -3.60 -8.88
CA LEU A 237 -7.04 -3.75 -7.45
C LEU A 237 -6.07 -2.98 -6.55
N THR A 238 -4.78 -3.06 -6.86
CA THR A 238 -3.73 -2.36 -6.09
C THR A 238 -3.86 -0.85 -6.20
N ARG A 239 -4.16 -0.34 -7.41
CA ARG A 239 -4.42 1.08 -7.65
C ARG A 239 -5.67 1.54 -6.89
N ASP A 240 -6.74 0.76 -6.91
CA ASP A 240 -7.97 1.08 -6.17
C ASP A 240 -7.74 1.10 -4.65
N TYR A 241 -6.93 0.18 -4.14
CA TYR A 241 -6.50 0.16 -2.75
C TYR A 241 -5.68 1.40 -2.39
N GLN A 242 -4.67 1.74 -3.20
CA GLN A 242 -3.83 2.92 -3.00
C GLN A 242 -4.67 4.21 -3.03
N ASN A 243 -5.59 4.34 -3.98
CA ASN A 243 -6.51 5.48 -4.06
C ASN A 243 -7.38 5.60 -2.81
N ALA A 244 -7.96 4.48 -2.34
CA ALA A 244 -8.77 4.46 -1.13
C ALA A 244 -7.95 4.83 0.11
N HIS A 245 -6.71 4.33 0.21
CA HIS A 245 -5.78 4.64 1.29
C HIS A 245 -5.38 6.13 1.29
N THR A 246 -4.97 6.66 0.14
CA THR A 246 -4.64 8.08 -0.01
C THR A 246 -5.83 8.98 0.33
N LYS A 247 -7.04 8.60 -0.10
CA LYS A 247 -8.25 9.35 0.24
C LYS A 247 -8.57 9.32 1.73
N HIS A 248 -8.34 8.17 2.38
CA HIS A 248 -8.50 8.05 3.83
C HIS A 248 -7.55 9.00 4.56
N GLN A 249 -6.28 9.04 4.14
CA GLN A 249 -5.29 9.95 4.72
C GLN A 249 -5.67 11.42 4.53
N GLU A 250 -6.10 11.81 3.33
CA GLU A 250 -6.55 13.17 3.03
C GLU A 250 -7.72 13.59 3.95
N VAL A 251 -8.70 12.70 4.14
CA VAL A 251 -9.86 12.97 5.01
C VAL A 251 -9.43 13.03 6.48
N MET A 252 -8.50 12.18 6.93
CA MET A 252 -7.99 12.24 8.30
C MET A 252 -7.25 13.56 8.57
N ASN A 253 -6.43 14.00 7.63
CA ASN A 253 -5.74 15.29 7.73
C ASN A 253 -6.74 16.45 7.80
N LYS A 254 -7.77 16.46 6.94
CA LYS A 254 -8.84 17.47 6.99
C LYS A 254 -9.63 17.46 8.31
N ILE A 255 -9.91 16.28 8.87
CA ILE A 255 -10.57 16.18 10.18
C ILE A 255 -9.66 16.72 11.28
N LEU A 256 -8.35 16.46 11.21
CA LEU A 256 -7.38 17.00 12.16
C LEU A 256 -7.30 18.52 12.07
N GLU A 257 -7.20 19.07 10.86
CA GLU A 257 -7.23 20.52 10.60
C GLU A 257 -8.52 21.15 11.14
N ALA A 258 -9.68 20.57 10.85
CA ALA A 258 -10.96 21.05 11.34
C ALA A 258 -11.06 21.02 12.88
N ARG A 259 -10.53 19.98 13.54
CA ARG A 259 -10.47 19.91 15.00
C ARG A 259 -9.52 20.95 15.61
N ILE A 260 -8.39 21.20 14.96
CA ILE A 260 -7.47 22.25 15.41
C ILE A 260 -8.15 23.62 15.27
N ALA A 261 -8.84 23.86 14.15
CA ALA A 261 -9.61 25.09 13.93
C ALA A 261 -10.75 25.25 14.94
N GLU A 262 -11.53 24.20 15.20
CA GLU A 262 -12.59 24.16 16.22
C GLU A 262 -12.01 24.44 17.62
N GLY A 263 -10.90 23.78 17.99
CA GLY A 263 -10.23 24.02 19.26
C GLY A 263 -9.64 25.42 19.38
N MET A 264 -9.14 26.01 18.27
CA MET A 264 -8.72 27.41 18.21
C MET A 264 -9.90 28.37 18.37
N GLU A 265 -11.05 28.08 17.76
CA GLU A 265 -12.27 28.88 17.92
C GLU A 265 -12.82 28.77 19.35
N GLU A 266 -12.85 27.57 19.93
CA GLU A 266 -13.26 27.32 21.30
C GLU A 266 -12.34 28.03 22.31
N SER A 267 -11.02 28.03 22.07
CA SER A 267 -10.05 28.80 22.87
C SER A 267 -10.07 30.31 22.58
N GLN A 268 -10.60 30.75 21.43
CA GLN A 268 -10.87 32.15 21.11
C GLN A 268 -12.25 32.65 21.59
N LYS A 269 -13.00 31.86 22.37
CA LYS A 269 -14.22 32.33 23.09
C LYS A 269 -13.94 33.31 24.25
N ALA A 270 -12.74 33.88 24.35
CA ALA A 270 -12.52 35.12 25.08
C ALA A 270 -12.46 36.26 24.05
N GLU A 271 -13.57 36.99 23.96
CA GLU A 271 -13.79 38.18 23.12
C GLU A 271 -12.50 39.00 22.90
N LYS A 272 -12.01 39.02 21.66
CA LYS A 272 -10.91 39.91 21.28
C LYS A 272 -11.46 41.33 21.14
N PHE A 273 -11.57 42.04 22.26
CA PHE A 273 -11.83 43.48 22.25
C PHE A 273 -10.67 44.18 21.52
N THR A 274 -10.89 44.59 20.28
CA THR A 274 -10.00 45.54 19.62
C THR A 274 -10.42 46.94 19.99
N LEU A 275 -9.51 47.71 20.61
CA LEU A 275 -9.75 49.10 20.98
C LEU A 275 -9.82 49.95 19.70
N ILE A 276 -11.04 50.32 19.28
CA ILE A 276 -11.28 51.12 18.06
C ILE A 276 -10.97 52.60 18.32
N ASP A 277 -11.27 53.10 19.52
CA ASP A 277 -11.14 54.51 19.87
C ASP A 277 -10.53 54.68 21.28
N PRO A 278 -9.29 55.18 21.40
CA PRO A 278 -8.68 55.45 22.69
C PRO A 278 -9.30 56.70 23.34
N ALA A 279 -9.48 56.68 24.66
CA ALA A 279 -10.07 57.80 25.38
C ALA A 279 -9.25 59.09 25.22
N SER A 280 -9.86 60.14 24.69
CA SER A 280 -9.26 61.47 24.58
C SER A 280 -9.42 62.27 25.88
N PHE A 281 -8.45 63.14 26.16
CA PHE A 281 -8.50 64.01 27.32
C PHE A 281 -9.48 65.17 27.09
N PRO A 282 -10.30 65.55 28.10
CA PRO A 282 -11.26 66.63 27.94
C PRO A 282 -10.53 67.99 27.79
N GLU A 283 -10.80 68.71 26.69
CA GLU A 283 -10.22 70.03 26.40
C GLU A 283 -10.75 71.14 27.32
N ALA A 284 -11.85 70.89 28.04
CA ALA A 284 -12.45 71.82 28.98
C ALA A 284 -12.72 71.15 30.34
N PRO A 285 -12.55 71.88 31.46
CA PRO A 285 -12.84 71.34 32.79
C PRO A 285 -14.33 71.02 32.92
N VAL A 286 -14.65 69.74 33.13
CA VAL A 286 -16.02 69.23 33.32
C VAL A 286 -16.61 69.74 34.65
N SER A 287 -15.77 69.89 35.67
CA SER A 287 -16.14 70.43 36.98
C SER A 287 -14.94 71.07 37.66
N PRO A 288 -15.09 72.18 38.41
CA PRO A 288 -16.31 72.97 38.62
C PRO A 288 -16.57 74.00 37.49
N LYS A 289 -17.84 74.28 37.20
CA LYS A 289 -18.26 75.30 36.21
C LYS A 289 -18.05 76.71 36.78
N ARG A 290 -16.83 77.23 36.62
CA ARG A 290 -16.36 78.49 37.24
C ARG A 290 -17.28 79.69 36.96
N GLY A 291 -17.86 79.80 35.76
CA GLY A 291 -18.79 80.89 35.42
C GLY A 291 -20.08 80.89 36.25
N LEU A 292 -20.63 79.71 36.55
CA LEU A 292 -21.82 79.58 37.38
C LEU A 292 -21.55 79.99 38.83
N ILE A 293 -20.39 79.59 39.36
CA ILE A 293 -19.96 79.96 40.72
C ILE A 293 -19.79 81.47 40.83
N PHE A 294 -19.20 82.12 39.83
CA PHE A 294 -19.05 83.57 39.80
C PHE A 294 -20.40 84.29 39.81
N LEU A 295 -21.33 83.85 38.95
CA LEU A 295 -22.69 84.41 38.90
C LEU A 295 -23.43 84.23 40.24
N ALA A 296 -23.34 83.05 40.84
CA ALA A 296 -23.95 82.78 42.14
C ALA A 296 -23.33 83.67 43.24
N GLY A 297 -22.01 83.82 43.27
CA GLY A 297 -21.32 84.70 44.21
C GLY A 297 -21.72 86.17 44.07
N LEU A 298 -21.87 86.66 42.83
CA LEU A 298 -22.32 88.02 42.56
C LEU A 298 -23.73 88.24 43.10
N ILE A 299 -24.67 87.35 42.79
CA ILE A 299 -26.06 87.41 43.27
C ILE A 299 -26.09 87.36 44.80
N LEU A 300 -25.34 86.45 45.43
CA LEU A 300 -25.28 86.34 46.89
C LEU A 300 -24.68 87.57 47.55
N SER A 301 -23.66 88.20 46.96
CA SER A 301 -23.04 89.42 47.52
C SER A 301 -23.97 90.64 47.47
N LEU A 302 -24.70 90.81 46.37
CA LEU A 302 -25.71 91.87 46.23
C LEU A 302 -26.89 91.65 47.16
N GLY A 303 -27.42 90.42 47.18
CA GLY A 303 -28.50 90.03 48.08
C GLY A 303 -28.11 90.15 49.54
N GLY A 304 -26.90 89.70 49.90
CA GLY A 304 -26.35 89.81 51.25
C GLY A 304 -26.13 91.26 51.68
N GLY A 305 -25.60 92.11 50.80
CA GLY A 305 -25.41 93.54 51.08
C GLY A 305 -26.73 94.28 51.32
N LEU A 306 -27.71 94.09 50.43
CA LEU A 306 -29.05 94.67 50.60
C LEU A 306 -29.75 94.11 51.84
N GLY A 307 -29.64 92.80 52.07
CA GLY A 307 -30.20 92.14 53.25
C GLY A 307 -29.60 92.67 54.54
N MET A 308 -28.29 92.92 54.57
CA MET A 308 -27.62 93.48 55.76
C MET A 308 -28.06 94.91 56.06
N VAL A 309 -28.28 95.73 55.02
CA VAL A 309 -28.83 97.10 55.20
C VAL A 309 -30.25 97.03 55.72
N ALA A 310 -31.10 96.16 55.16
CA ALA A 310 -32.48 95.99 55.63
C ALA A 310 -32.56 95.46 57.07
N LEU A 311 -31.70 94.50 57.44
CA LEU A 311 -31.57 94.02 58.82
C LEU A 311 -31.08 95.11 59.77
N ALA A 312 -30.06 95.87 59.37
CA ALA A 312 -29.54 96.96 60.18
C ALA A 312 -30.61 98.06 60.40
N GLU A 313 -31.41 98.38 59.39
CA GLU A 313 -32.52 99.34 59.52
C GLU A 313 -33.64 98.78 60.40
N ASN A 314 -33.98 97.49 60.27
CA ASN A 314 -35.02 96.87 61.11
C ASN A 314 -34.63 96.81 62.60
N LEU A 315 -33.34 96.60 62.89
CA LEU A 315 -32.82 96.58 64.26
C LEU A 315 -32.59 97.98 64.84
N ASP A 316 -32.61 99.04 64.03
CA ASP A 316 -32.42 100.42 64.47
C ASP A 316 -33.76 101.03 64.89
N HIS A 317 -34.03 101.03 66.20
CA HIS A 317 -35.25 101.62 66.78
C HIS A 317 -35.09 103.11 67.14
N SER A 318 -34.08 103.79 66.59
CA SER A 318 -33.86 105.22 66.84
C SER A 318 -34.81 106.09 66.01
N VAL A 319 -35.44 107.09 66.63
CA VAL A 319 -36.28 108.07 65.94
C VAL A 319 -35.39 109.07 65.21
N LYS A 320 -35.47 109.13 63.87
CA LYS A 320 -34.54 109.90 63.02
C LYS A 320 -35.14 111.21 62.52
N SER A 321 -36.47 111.36 62.52
CA SER A 321 -37.16 112.56 62.06
C SER A 321 -38.12 113.14 63.10
N VAL A 322 -38.33 114.46 63.02
CA VAL A 322 -39.34 115.18 63.80
C VAL A 322 -40.75 114.68 63.45
N ASP A 323 -40.99 114.40 62.17
CA ASP A 323 -42.28 113.88 61.68
C ASP A 323 -42.56 112.45 62.18
N GLU A 324 -41.49 111.63 62.29
CA GLU A 324 -41.56 110.27 62.80
C GLU A 324 -41.92 110.27 64.29
N LEU A 325 -41.36 111.19 65.08
CA LEU A 325 -41.70 111.37 66.50
C LEU A 325 -43.15 111.80 66.68
N ALA A 326 -43.64 112.75 65.87
CA ALA A 326 -45.01 113.23 65.92
C ALA A 326 -46.01 112.11 65.62
N TRP A 327 -45.70 111.27 64.62
CA TRP A 327 -46.53 110.14 64.22
C TRP A 327 -46.55 109.02 65.26
N LEU A 328 -45.40 108.63 65.81
CA LEU A 328 -45.29 107.58 66.83
C LEU A 328 -45.97 107.95 68.16
N THR A 329 -45.90 109.22 68.56
CA THR A 329 -46.44 109.68 69.85
C THR A 329 -47.86 110.23 69.77
N GLY A 330 -48.33 110.59 68.56
CA GLY A 330 -49.65 111.19 68.33
C GLY A 330 -49.80 112.62 68.87
N LEU A 331 -48.69 113.26 69.26
CA LEU A 331 -48.66 114.60 69.86
C LEU A 331 -48.04 115.62 68.88
N PRO A 332 -48.55 116.87 68.85
CA PRO A 332 -47.94 117.92 68.03
C PRO A 332 -46.57 118.31 68.59
N VAL A 333 -45.54 118.32 67.73
CA VAL A 333 -44.19 118.75 68.12
C VAL A 333 -44.18 120.26 68.28
N LEU A 334 -44.00 120.73 69.52
CA LEU A 334 -44.08 122.15 69.88
C LEU A 334 -42.85 122.98 69.48
N GLY A 335 -41.73 122.31 69.18
CA GLY A 335 -40.51 122.96 68.69
C GLY A 335 -39.34 122.00 68.56
N SER A 336 -38.48 122.23 67.57
CA SER A 336 -37.25 121.45 67.36
C SER A 336 -36.02 122.30 67.69
N ILE A 337 -35.12 121.80 68.53
CA ILE A 337 -33.83 122.45 68.75
C ILE A 337 -32.95 122.10 67.56
N ALA A 338 -32.58 123.11 66.76
CA ALA A 338 -31.67 122.92 65.65
C ALA A 338 -30.33 122.39 66.16
N ARG A 339 -29.85 121.29 65.58
CA ARG A 339 -28.53 120.74 65.89
C ARG A 339 -27.45 121.73 65.44
N ILE A 340 -26.74 122.33 66.40
CA ILE A 340 -25.57 123.16 66.12
C ILE A 340 -24.41 122.23 65.77
N VAL A 341 -23.90 122.32 64.54
CA VAL A 341 -22.78 121.50 64.07
C VAL A 341 -21.47 122.10 64.59
N THR A 342 -20.75 121.35 65.41
CA THR A 342 -19.43 121.76 65.91
C THR A 342 -18.32 121.43 64.90
N PRO A 343 -17.16 122.12 64.94
CA PRO A 343 -15.99 121.77 64.12
C PRO A 343 -15.55 120.30 64.31
N GLU A 344 -15.70 119.77 65.52
CA GLU A 344 -15.43 118.37 65.86
C GLU A 344 -16.39 117.40 65.15
N ASP A 345 -17.68 117.73 65.05
CA ASP A 345 -18.67 116.93 64.32
C ASP A 345 -18.36 116.88 62.82
N VAL A 346 -17.92 118.01 62.23
CA VAL A 346 -17.46 118.07 60.83
C VAL A 346 -16.22 117.22 60.62
N ALA A 347 -15.23 117.31 61.53
CA ALA A 347 -14.01 116.51 61.49
C ALA A 347 -14.30 115.01 61.61
N ARG A 348 -15.18 114.59 62.53
CA ARG A 348 -15.63 113.19 62.67
C ARG A 348 -16.34 112.68 61.43
N LYS A 349 -17.20 113.49 60.79
CA LYS A 349 -17.85 113.12 59.52
C LYS A 349 -16.83 112.95 58.39
N ALA A 350 -15.83 113.83 58.30
CA ALA A 350 -14.76 113.74 57.33
C ALA A 350 -13.88 112.49 57.56
N GLN A 351 -13.56 112.18 58.81
CA GLN A 351 -12.78 110.99 59.18
C GLN A 351 -13.57 109.69 58.94
N ARG A 352 -14.88 109.66 59.23
CA ARG A 352 -15.75 108.53 58.90
C ARG A 352 -15.86 108.31 57.39
N ARG A 353 -15.97 109.38 56.60
CA ARG A 353 -15.92 109.27 55.13
C ARG A 353 -14.58 108.74 54.65
N ARG A 354 -13.46 109.25 55.18
CA ARG A 354 -12.12 108.77 54.84
C ARG A 354 -11.96 107.28 55.16
N THR A 355 -12.39 106.84 56.35
CA THR A 355 -12.32 105.41 56.74
C THR A 355 -13.18 104.52 55.83
N ILE A 356 -14.39 104.95 55.46
CA ILE A 356 -15.22 104.23 54.48
C ILE A 356 -14.51 104.11 53.13
N TRP A 357 -13.97 105.22 52.60
CA TRP A 357 -13.24 105.22 51.34
C TRP A 357 -11.96 104.37 51.40
N THR A 358 -11.22 104.39 52.51
CA THR A 358 -10.04 103.53 52.68
C THR A 358 -10.41 102.05 52.73
N VAL A 359 -11.48 101.69 53.46
CA VAL A 359 -11.93 100.29 53.54
C VAL A 359 -12.45 99.81 52.18
N ALA A 360 -13.20 100.64 51.47
CA ALA A 360 -13.65 100.35 50.11
C ALA A 360 -12.45 100.15 49.16
N GLY A 361 -11.44 101.03 49.23
CA GLY A 361 -10.22 100.91 48.43
C GLY A 361 -9.41 99.65 48.72
N VAL A 362 -9.22 99.30 49.99
CA VAL A 362 -8.52 98.06 50.40
C VAL A 362 -9.30 96.81 49.95
N SER A 363 -10.62 96.82 50.08
CA SER A 363 -11.47 95.71 49.62
C SER A 363 -11.41 95.53 48.11
N LEU A 364 -11.40 96.64 47.35
CA LEU A 364 -11.23 96.63 45.89
C LEU A 364 -9.85 96.09 45.48
N MET A 365 -8.79 96.51 46.17
CA MET A 365 -7.43 96.02 45.92
C MET A 365 -7.32 94.52 46.20
N GLY A 366 -7.89 94.05 47.32
CA GLY A 366 -7.95 92.62 47.65
C GLY A 366 -8.70 91.81 46.60
N PHE A 367 -9.83 92.33 46.10
CA PHE A 367 -10.58 91.70 45.01
C PHE A 367 -9.74 91.57 43.72
N ILE A 368 -9.03 92.63 43.33
CA ILE A 368 -8.15 92.61 42.15
C ILE A 368 -7.04 91.56 42.29
N LEU A 369 -6.42 91.46 43.46
CA LEU A 369 -5.37 90.46 43.72
C LEU A 369 -5.93 89.03 43.70
N ILE A 370 -7.07 88.79 44.33
CA ILE A 370 -7.72 87.46 44.29
C ILE A 370 -8.09 87.09 42.85
N PHE A 371 -8.62 88.03 42.10
CA PHE A 371 -8.95 87.82 40.69
C PHE A 371 -7.69 87.48 39.88
N HIS A 372 -6.59 88.20 40.09
CA HIS A 372 -5.29 87.96 39.43
C HIS A 372 -4.79 86.53 39.64
N PHE A 373 -4.70 86.11 40.90
CA PHE A 373 -4.00 84.88 41.28
C PHE A 373 -4.87 83.63 41.15
N PHE A 374 -6.18 83.72 41.37
CA PHE A 374 -7.06 82.56 41.44
C PHE A 374 -7.96 82.37 40.22
N ILE A 375 -8.25 83.44 39.47
CA ILE A 375 -9.19 83.38 38.34
C ILE A 375 -8.44 83.48 37.03
N MET A 376 -7.75 84.60 36.80
CA MET A 376 -7.02 84.85 35.56
C MET A 376 -6.03 86.01 35.75
N ASP A 377 -4.85 85.89 35.16
CA ASP A 377 -3.89 86.99 35.15
C ASP A 377 -4.47 88.24 34.51
N LEU A 378 -4.28 89.40 35.15
CA LEU A 378 -4.79 90.67 34.61
C LEU A 378 -4.25 90.96 33.20
N TRP A 379 -3.04 90.48 32.91
CA TRP A 379 -2.43 90.62 31.59
C TRP A 379 -3.17 89.80 30.52
N ILE A 380 -3.60 88.59 30.87
CA ILE A 380 -4.40 87.71 29.99
C ILE A 380 -5.81 88.27 29.82
N LEU A 381 -6.42 88.79 30.89
CA LEU A 381 -7.70 89.49 30.85
C LEU A 381 -7.63 90.67 29.85
N ALA A 382 -6.61 91.52 29.97
CA ALA A 382 -6.39 92.67 29.09
C ALA A 382 -6.21 92.24 27.62
N ALA A 383 -5.42 91.20 27.37
CA ALA A 383 -5.23 90.66 26.02
C ALA A 383 -6.52 90.04 25.43
N ARG A 384 -7.41 89.49 26.27
CA ARG A 384 -8.70 88.93 25.82
C ARG A 384 -9.73 90.01 25.52
N LEU A 385 -9.78 91.07 26.34
CA LEU A 385 -10.59 92.25 26.06
C LEU A 385 -10.10 93.02 24.83
N GLY A 386 -8.78 93.16 24.64
CA GLY A 386 -8.19 93.76 23.44
C GLY A 386 -8.67 93.09 22.16
N ARG A 387 -8.66 91.75 22.14
CA ARG A 387 -9.18 90.93 21.03
C ARG A 387 -10.68 91.11 20.77
N LEU A 388 -11.50 91.33 21.81
CA LEU A 388 -12.93 91.62 21.67
C LEU A 388 -13.21 93.03 21.15
N THR A 389 -12.33 93.99 21.44
CA THR A 389 -12.44 95.39 20.98
C THR A 389 -11.74 95.67 19.64
N GLY A 390 -11.19 94.65 18.98
CA GLY A 390 -10.59 94.76 17.65
C GLY A 390 -9.33 95.62 17.57
N LYS A 391 -8.61 95.82 18.69
CA LYS A 391 -7.28 96.46 18.68
C LYS A 391 -6.25 95.46 19.18
N TYR A 392 -5.28 95.18 18.32
CA TYR A 392 -4.19 94.18 18.37
C TYR A 392 -4.56 92.79 17.82
N PHE A 393 -4.07 92.55 16.59
CA PHE A 393 -3.56 91.26 16.14
C PHE A 393 -2.26 90.95 16.89
#